data_AF-A0A3R9MPI9-F1
#
_entry.id   AF-A0A3R9MPI9-F1
#
_cell.length_a   1.000
_cell.length_b   1.000
_cell.length_c   1.000
_cell.angle_alpha   90.00
_cell.angle_beta   90.00
_cell.angle_gamma   90.00
#
_symmetry.space_group_name_H-M   'P 1'
#
loop_
_entity.id
_entity.type
_entity.pdbx_description
1 polymer ?
#
loop_
_entity_poly.entity_id
_entity_poly.type
_entity_poly.pdbx_seq_one_letter_code
_entity_poly.pdbx_strand_id
1 'polypeptide(L)'
;MEGFNIKMRRIFAPFFLIVTGVVLCFAGLDYYLNIDNVADLPIWWVYLLPAAATAVLCWLVLHPGLLLLQEDASRDTKERDQGYASFYIIVAAMVLLLTWRIDLYFKESLGVVRIVKSVRDLATQKPARFYFMKNIYIDRELCGFDSVTKTPKGQNPTVYMRAVFPLRDTLGSAVWELPVAWLGIQSARQMSVDASHDSLEVFQRRAYRELRLDILNSSSQQLSDIQYLERAGAGEQDQPYRKALFRNPLYHYFSAAVQAPVLLYPRTTSFEDRTKDAGLLLVVLYVGGILAFLINLVCTDFKK
;
A
#
# COMPACT_ATOMS: atom_id res chain seq x y z
N MET A 1 -37.09 18.25 18.88
CA MET A 1 -35.94 18.68 18.05
C MET A 1 -34.83 19.36 18.86
N GLU A 2 -35.11 20.14 19.91
CA GLU A 2 -34.06 20.81 20.71
C GLU A 2 -33.01 19.88 21.34
N GLY A 3 -33.41 18.70 21.81
CA GLY A 3 -32.46 17.71 22.37
C GLY A 3 -31.44 17.21 21.36
N PHE A 4 -31.80 17.15 20.07
CA PHE A 4 -30.89 16.76 19.00
C PHE A 4 -29.83 17.83 18.72
N ASN A 5 -30.23 19.11 18.71
CA ASN A 5 -29.28 20.22 18.53
C ASN A 5 -28.24 20.29 19.66
N ILE A 6 -28.64 20.00 20.90
CA ILE A 6 -27.72 19.96 22.04
C ILE A 6 -26.73 18.79 21.89
N LYS A 7 -27.20 17.60 21.50
CA LYS A 7 -26.34 16.43 21.24
C LYS A 7 -25.36 16.67 20.08
N MET A 8 -25.83 17.25 18.98
CA MET A 8 -25.00 17.64 17.84
C MET A 8 -23.87 18.61 18.26
N ARG A 9 -24.19 19.62 19.05
CA ARG A 9 -23.21 20.64 19.45
C ARG A 9 -22.23 20.16 20.52
N ARG A 10 -22.68 19.33 21.49
CA ARG A 10 -21.82 18.85 22.60
C ARG A 10 -21.01 17.60 22.27
N ILE A 11 -21.49 16.73 21.37
CA ILE A 11 -20.84 15.45 21.07
C ILE A 11 -20.26 15.46 19.66
N PHE A 12 -21.08 15.72 18.64
CA PHE A 12 -20.64 15.59 17.24
C PHE A 12 -19.61 16.65 16.84
N ALA A 13 -19.82 17.93 17.19
CA ALA A 13 -18.91 19.00 16.83
C ALA A 13 -17.47 18.81 17.35
N PRO A 14 -17.23 18.56 18.66
CA PRO A 14 -15.87 18.30 19.15
C PRO A 14 -15.28 17.01 18.59
N PHE A 15 -16.10 15.95 18.43
CA PHE A 15 -15.67 14.70 17.81
C PHE A 15 -15.16 14.90 16.39
N PHE A 16 -15.95 15.57 15.55
CA PHE A 16 -15.61 15.83 14.16
C PHE A 16 -14.32 16.63 14.02
N LEU A 17 -14.12 17.62 14.91
CA LEU A 17 -12.91 18.42 14.96
C LEU A 17 -11.68 17.57 15.33
N ILE A 18 -11.79 16.67 16.31
CA ILE A 18 -10.70 15.76 16.70
C ILE A 18 -10.35 14.81 15.56
N VAL A 19 -11.33 14.14 14.96
CA VAL A 19 -11.08 13.19 13.87
C VAL A 19 -10.41 13.89 12.70
N THR A 20 -10.96 15.02 12.27
CA THR A 20 -10.40 15.79 11.14
C THR A 20 -9.00 16.30 11.47
N GLY A 21 -8.79 16.80 12.69
CA GLY A 21 -7.47 17.29 13.14
C GLY A 21 -6.42 16.20 13.18
N VAL A 22 -6.72 15.02 13.76
CA VAL A 22 -5.78 13.91 13.81
C VAL A 22 -5.47 13.41 12.41
N VAL A 23 -6.48 13.23 11.57
CA VAL A 23 -6.30 12.82 10.17
C VAL A 23 -5.38 13.78 9.42
N LEU A 24 -5.57 15.10 9.56
CA LEU A 24 -4.72 16.11 8.92
C LEU A 24 -3.29 16.11 9.49
N CYS A 25 -3.12 16.00 10.80
CA CYS A 25 -1.80 15.93 11.43
C CYS A 25 -1.02 14.70 10.96
N PHE A 26 -1.67 13.53 10.86
CA PHE A 26 -1.02 12.32 10.38
C PHE A 26 -0.71 12.34 8.89
N ALA A 27 -1.63 12.85 8.08
CA ALA A 27 -1.37 13.10 6.67
C ALA A 27 -0.16 14.02 6.48
N GLY A 28 -0.06 15.10 7.26
CA GLY A 28 1.08 16.02 7.24
C GLY A 28 2.38 15.37 7.71
N LEU A 29 2.32 14.50 8.74
CA LEU A 29 3.47 13.79 9.25
C LEU A 29 3.99 12.74 8.25
N ASP A 30 3.10 11.92 7.67
CA ASP A 30 3.47 10.95 6.63
C ASP A 30 4.05 11.65 5.39
N TYR A 31 3.46 12.78 4.99
CA TYR A 31 4.02 13.62 3.93
C TYR A 31 5.46 14.07 4.25
N TYR A 32 5.68 14.60 5.45
CA TYR A 32 7.00 15.06 5.88
C TYR A 32 8.03 13.91 5.90
N LEU A 33 7.63 12.73 6.39
CA LEU A 33 8.51 11.55 6.48
C LEU A 33 8.86 10.98 5.10
N ASN A 34 7.92 11.03 4.14
CA ASN A 34 8.11 10.49 2.80
C ASN A 34 8.93 11.40 1.87
N ILE A 35 9.03 12.71 2.14
CA ILE A 35 9.80 13.65 1.29
C ILE A 35 11.28 13.28 1.21
N ASP A 36 11.86 12.78 2.30
CA ASP A 36 13.31 12.55 2.39
C ASP A 36 13.72 11.07 2.41
N ASN A 37 12.79 10.11 2.24
CA ASN A 37 13.05 8.66 2.42
C ASN A 37 13.73 8.34 3.77
N VAL A 38 13.50 9.14 4.81
CA VAL A 38 14.36 9.19 6.01
C VAL A 38 14.14 8.02 6.97
N ALA A 39 13.03 7.28 6.92
CA ALA A 39 12.87 6.11 7.77
C ALA A 39 11.80 5.14 7.27
N ASP A 40 12.16 3.87 7.17
CA ASP A 40 11.20 2.75 7.20
C ASP A 40 10.63 2.62 8.60
N LEU A 41 9.62 3.44 8.91
CA LEU A 41 8.85 3.25 10.12
C LEU A 41 8.04 1.95 9.98
N PRO A 42 8.01 1.11 11.02
CA PRO A 42 7.18 -0.08 10.98
C PRO A 42 5.72 0.32 10.73
N ILE A 43 5.04 -0.44 9.86
CA ILE A 43 3.62 -0.27 9.50
C ILE A 43 2.76 0.03 10.73
N TRP A 44 2.99 -0.69 11.84
CA TRP A 44 2.22 -0.51 13.06
C TRP A 44 2.39 0.87 13.73
N TRP A 45 3.55 1.54 13.63
CA TRP A 45 3.69 2.90 14.17
C TRP A 45 2.85 3.91 13.39
N VAL A 46 2.79 3.76 12.07
CA VAL A 46 2.08 4.68 11.18
C VAL A 46 0.56 4.59 11.37
N TYR A 47 0.03 3.41 11.73
CA TYR A 47 -1.43 3.22 11.84
C TYR A 47 -1.95 3.09 13.28
N LEU A 48 -1.19 2.45 14.18
CA LEU A 48 -1.63 2.22 15.56
C LEU A 48 -1.54 3.50 16.40
N LEU A 49 -0.50 4.31 16.19
CA LEU A 49 -0.31 5.57 16.92
C LEU A 49 -1.43 6.59 16.64
N PRO A 50 -1.85 6.85 15.38
CA PRO A 50 -3.02 7.68 15.10
C PRO A 50 -4.30 7.17 15.73
N ALA A 51 -4.52 5.85 15.66
CA ALA A 51 -5.72 5.24 16.21
C ALA A 51 -5.76 5.36 17.73
N ALA A 52 -4.66 5.05 18.40
CA ALA A 52 -4.52 5.19 19.84
C ALA A 52 -4.66 6.65 20.28
N ALA A 53 -3.98 7.58 19.59
CA ALA A 53 -4.08 9.01 19.87
C ALA A 53 -5.51 9.53 19.71
N THR A 54 -6.22 9.10 18.66
CA THR A 54 -7.62 9.49 18.45
C THR A 54 -8.54 8.88 19.49
N ALA A 55 -8.33 7.60 19.85
CA ALA A 55 -9.11 6.95 20.91
C ALA A 55 -8.92 7.67 22.27
N VAL A 56 -7.69 8.03 22.62
CA VAL A 56 -7.37 8.76 23.86
C VAL A 56 -7.97 10.18 23.83
N LEU A 57 -7.86 10.90 22.72
CA LEU A 57 -8.44 12.24 22.58
C LEU A 57 -9.98 12.21 22.63
N CYS A 58 -10.58 11.24 21.93
CA CYS A 58 -12.02 10.99 22.00
C CYS A 58 -12.44 10.67 23.44
N TRP A 59 -11.71 9.81 24.14
CA TRP A 59 -11.99 9.54 25.54
C TRP A 59 -11.88 10.82 26.39
N LEU A 60 -10.77 11.55 26.38
CA LEU A 60 -10.61 12.75 27.21
C LEU A 60 -11.66 13.85 26.96
N VAL A 61 -12.06 14.06 25.70
CA VAL A 61 -12.97 15.16 25.33
C VAL A 61 -14.44 14.74 25.38
N LEU A 62 -14.78 13.53 24.93
CA LEU A 62 -16.17 13.07 24.89
C LEU A 62 -16.62 12.43 26.21
N HIS A 63 -15.72 11.80 26.97
CA HIS A 63 -16.05 11.18 28.26
C HIS A 63 -16.75 12.14 29.24
N PRO A 64 -16.26 13.36 29.52
CA PRO A 64 -16.97 14.29 30.41
C PRO A 64 -18.32 14.73 29.83
N GLY A 65 -18.43 14.91 28.52
CA GLY A 65 -19.70 15.25 27.85
C GLY A 65 -20.73 14.12 27.92
N LEU A 66 -20.29 12.87 27.85
CA LEU A 66 -21.13 11.67 27.97
C LEU A 66 -21.55 11.42 29.42
N LEU A 67 -20.66 11.69 30.40
CA LEU A 67 -20.97 11.65 31.84
C LEU A 67 -22.00 12.70 32.25
N LEU A 68 -21.92 13.92 31.70
CA LEU A 68 -22.89 14.98 31.97
C LEU A 68 -24.29 14.70 31.37
N LEU A 69 -24.39 13.80 30.40
CA LEU A 69 -25.68 13.30 29.89
C LEU A 69 -26.19 12.09 30.70
N GLN A 70 -25.44 11.67 31.71
CA GLN A 70 -25.68 10.46 32.50
C GLN A 70 -26.39 10.75 33.83
N GLU A 71 -26.17 11.95 34.41
CA GLU A 71 -26.75 12.34 35.70
C GLU A 71 -28.29 12.51 35.66
N ASP A 72 -28.86 12.85 34.50
CA ASP A 72 -30.31 13.04 34.34
C ASP A 72 -31.08 11.72 34.04
N ALA A 73 -30.38 10.62 33.74
CA ALA A 73 -30.99 9.38 33.23
C ALA A 73 -30.76 8.15 34.15
N SER A 74 -30.85 8.35 35.46
CA SER A 74 -30.62 7.34 36.51
C SER A 74 -31.76 6.33 36.63
N ARG A 75 -31.59 5.07 36.15
CA ARG A 75 -32.12 3.86 36.82
C ARG A 75 -31.77 2.45 36.28
N ASP A 76 -31.23 2.24 35.07
CA ASP A 76 -30.92 0.88 34.59
C ASP A 76 -29.53 0.75 33.94
N THR A 77 -28.68 -0.09 34.55
CA THR A 77 -27.22 0.03 34.44
C THR A 77 -26.53 -1.05 33.60
N LYS A 78 -27.17 -2.18 33.24
CA LYS A 78 -26.47 -3.33 32.64
C LYS A 78 -26.49 -3.43 31.11
N GLU A 79 -27.56 -3.01 30.44
CA GLU A 79 -27.61 -3.02 28.96
C GLU A 79 -26.93 -1.78 28.33
N ARG A 80 -26.63 -0.76 29.14
CA ARG A 80 -26.14 0.55 28.69
C ARG A 80 -24.64 0.60 28.40
N ASP A 81 -23.81 -0.15 29.14
CA ASP A 81 -22.35 -0.19 28.94
C ASP A 81 -21.93 -0.76 27.57
N GLN A 82 -22.75 -1.66 26.99
CA GLN A 82 -22.51 -2.21 25.65
C GLN A 82 -22.68 -1.17 24.52
N GLY A 83 -23.55 -0.18 24.71
CA GLY A 83 -23.78 0.91 23.74
C GLY A 83 -22.58 1.86 23.62
N TYR A 84 -21.88 2.13 24.73
CA TYR A 84 -20.69 2.98 24.72
C TYR A 84 -19.49 2.29 24.10
N ALA A 85 -19.27 1.01 24.46
CA ALA A 85 -18.18 0.23 23.88
C ALA A 85 -18.31 0.14 22.36
N SER A 86 -19.52 -0.14 21.86
CA SER A 86 -19.79 -0.18 20.41
C SER A 86 -19.59 1.18 19.72
N PHE A 87 -19.97 2.29 20.38
CA PHE A 87 -19.73 3.64 19.87
C PHE A 87 -18.23 3.95 19.71
N TYR A 88 -17.41 3.70 20.74
CA TYR A 88 -15.96 3.93 20.66
C TYR A 88 -15.26 2.99 19.66
N ILE A 89 -15.73 1.75 19.53
CA ILE A 89 -15.18 0.80 18.54
C ILE A 89 -15.46 1.26 17.10
N ILE A 90 -16.69 1.71 16.80
CA ILE A 90 -17.04 2.21 15.46
C ILE A 90 -16.19 3.45 15.12
N VAL A 91 -16.03 4.34 16.09
CA VAL A 91 -15.18 5.54 15.95
C VAL A 91 -13.73 5.16 15.67
N ALA A 92 -13.14 4.26 16.47
CA ALA A 92 -11.76 3.83 16.28
C ALA A 92 -11.56 3.14 14.92
N ALA A 93 -12.52 2.29 14.52
CA ALA A 93 -12.50 1.64 13.21
C ALA A 93 -12.59 2.63 12.04
N MET A 94 -13.46 3.65 12.16
CA MET A 94 -13.61 4.70 11.14
C MET A 94 -12.31 5.47 10.96
N VAL A 95 -11.69 5.90 12.05
CA VAL A 95 -10.43 6.65 12.02
C VAL A 95 -9.29 5.82 11.43
N LEU A 96 -9.20 4.53 11.82
CA LEU A 96 -8.22 3.59 11.27
C LEU A 96 -8.37 3.43 9.75
N LEU A 97 -9.60 3.16 9.29
CA LEU A 97 -9.87 2.97 7.87
C LEU A 97 -9.60 4.24 7.06
N LEU A 98 -9.99 5.41 7.59
CA LEU A 98 -9.78 6.69 6.92
C LEU A 98 -8.28 7.03 6.84
N THR A 99 -7.55 6.90 7.95
CA THR A 99 -6.10 7.15 8.02
C THR A 99 -5.34 6.22 7.08
N TRP A 100 -5.68 4.92 7.05
CA TRP A 100 -5.06 3.97 6.14
C TRP A 100 -5.29 4.31 4.67
N ARG A 101 -6.50 4.73 4.30
CA ARG A 101 -6.80 5.10 2.91
C ARG A 101 -6.22 6.44 2.49
N ILE A 102 -6.14 7.39 3.41
CA ILE A 102 -5.50 8.68 3.17
C ILE A 102 -4.01 8.52 2.94
N ASP A 103 -3.34 7.67 3.72
CA ASP A 103 -1.94 7.31 3.51
C ASP A 103 -1.71 6.72 2.11
N LEU A 104 -2.54 5.74 1.70
CA LEU A 104 -2.46 5.15 0.37
C LEU A 104 -2.70 6.19 -0.73
N TYR A 105 -3.71 7.04 -0.56
CA TYR A 105 -4.03 8.11 -1.51
C TYR A 105 -2.89 9.12 -1.63
N PHE A 106 -2.28 9.56 -0.54
CA PHE A 106 -1.14 10.47 -0.58
C PHE A 106 0.07 9.83 -1.24
N LYS A 107 0.35 8.57 -0.93
CA LYS A 107 1.41 7.78 -1.57
C LYS A 107 1.24 7.71 -3.09
N GLU A 108 0.02 7.50 -3.57
CA GLU A 108 -0.28 7.41 -4.99
C GLU A 108 -0.34 8.80 -5.67
N SER A 109 -1.01 9.77 -5.05
CA SER A 109 -1.23 11.11 -5.63
C SER A 109 0.03 11.99 -5.65
N LEU A 110 0.81 12.00 -4.56
CA LEU A 110 1.95 12.90 -4.38
C LEU A 110 3.25 12.39 -4.99
N GLY A 111 3.26 11.18 -5.55
CA GLY A 111 4.45 10.67 -6.20
C GLY A 111 4.86 11.60 -7.35
N VAL A 112 6.03 12.24 -7.20
CA VAL A 112 6.59 13.09 -8.23
C VAL A 112 6.91 12.23 -9.44
N VAL A 113 6.43 12.67 -10.59
CA VAL A 113 6.79 12.12 -11.89
C VAL A 113 8.05 12.80 -12.38
N ARG A 114 8.99 12.01 -12.89
CA ARG A 114 10.11 12.54 -13.66
C ARG A 114 10.16 11.92 -15.05
N ILE A 115 10.39 12.78 -16.04
CA ILE A 115 10.70 12.34 -17.38
C ILE A 115 12.21 12.13 -17.44
N VAL A 116 12.60 10.89 -17.68
CA VAL A 116 14.00 10.48 -17.71
C VAL A 116 14.35 10.07 -19.13
N LYS A 117 15.44 10.65 -19.67
CA LYS A 117 15.88 10.38 -21.04
C LYS A 117 16.71 9.10 -21.13
N SER A 118 17.46 8.79 -20.08
CA SER A 118 18.40 7.67 -20.03
C SER A 118 18.38 6.98 -18.67
N VAL A 119 18.59 5.67 -18.65
CA VAL A 119 18.72 4.84 -17.45
C VAL A 119 19.86 5.35 -16.55
N ARG A 120 20.96 5.86 -17.11
CA ARG A 120 22.09 6.43 -16.34
C ARG A 120 21.69 7.67 -15.54
N ASP A 121 20.74 8.47 -16.04
CA ASP A 121 20.27 9.67 -15.32
C ASP A 121 19.55 9.31 -14.00
N LEU A 122 19.11 8.06 -13.83
CA LEU A 122 18.50 7.60 -12.58
C LEU A 122 19.47 7.58 -11.40
N ALA A 123 20.78 7.44 -11.66
CA ALA A 123 21.81 7.44 -10.62
C ALA A 123 22.15 8.86 -10.13
N THR A 124 22.04 9.84 -11.03
CA THR A 124 22.52 11.22 -10.80
C THR A 124 21.40 12.15 -10.35
N GLN A 125 20.16 11.89 -10.78
CA GLN A 125 19.02 12.72 -10.40
C GLN A 125 18.46 12.36 -9.03
N LYS A 126 17.81 13.33 -8.39
CA LYS A 126 17.05 13.09 -7.16
C LYS A 126 16.02 11.97 -7.39
N PRO A 127 15.88 11.03 -6.44
CA PRO A 127 14.95 9.91 -6.56
C PRO A 127 13.52 10.42 -6.71
N ALA A 128 12.74 9.74 -7.56
CA ALA A 128 11.32 9.98 -7.76
C ALA A 128 10.57 8.66 -7.70
N ARG A 129 9.28 8.72 -7.40
CA ARG A 129 8.44 7.53 -7.33
C ARG A 129 8.03 7.03 -8.71
N PHE A 130 7.76 7.94 -9.64
CA PHE A 130 7.31 7.59 -10.97
C PHE A 130 8.23 8.16 -12.04
N TYR A 131 8.46 7.37 -13.08
CA TYR A 131 9.34 7.71 -14.18
C TYR A 131 8.67 7.46 -15.53
N PHE A 132 8.73 8.44 -16.42
CA PHE A 132 8.45 8.25 -17.83
C PHE A 132 9.77 8.09 -18.58
N MET A 133 9.94 6.96 -19.27
CA MET A 133 11.11 6.69 -20.10
C MET A 133 10.66 6.30 -21.50
N LYS A 134 11.27 6.91 -22.52
CA LYS A 134 10.92 6.66 -23.92
C LYS A 134 11.69 5.50 -24.54
N ASN A 135 12.95 5.31 -24.14
CA ASN A 135 13.83 4.31 -24.72
C ASN A 135 14.44 3.49 -23.58
N ILE A 136 13.87 2.31 -23.33
CA ILE A 136 14.40 1.34 -22.39
C ILE A 136 14.78 0.07 -23.14
N TYR A 137 16.00 -0.41 -22.92
CA TYR A 137 16.42 -1.72 -23.40
C TYR A 137 16.52 -2.67 -22.23
N ILE A 138 16.02 -3.88 -22.44
CA ILE A 138 15.97 -4.90 -21.41
C ILE A 138 16.92 -6.01 -21.79
N ASP A 139 17.87 -6.26 -20.91
CA ASP A 139 18.78 -7.38 -21.04
C ASP A 139 18.06 -8.66 -20.57
N ARG A 140 17.66 -9.49 -21.53
CA ARG A 140 16.93 -10.75 -21.23
C ARG A 140 17.85 -11.89 -20.85
N GLU A 141 19.13 -11.79 -21.20
CA GLU A 141 20.09 -12.86 -20.98
C GLU A 141 20.49 -12.92 -19.50
N LEU A 142 20.64 -11.75 -18.88
CA LEU A 142 21.13 -11.61 -17.52
C LEU A 142 20.01 -11.26 -16.54
N CYS A 143 18.98 -12.10 -16.47
CA CYS A 143 17.83 -11.93 -15.59
C CYS A 143 17.93 -12.75 -14.29
N GLY A 144 17.36 -12.20 -13.21
CA GLY A 144 17.23 -12.86 -11.92
C GLY A 144 15.79 -13.31 -11.68
N PHE A 145 15.59 -14.48 -11.05
CA PHE A 145 14.25 -15.02 -10.79
C PHE A 145 14.05 -15.39 -9.32
N ASP A 146 12.85 -15.14 -8.82
CA ASP A 146 12.34 -15.68 -7.57
C ASP A 146 10.95 -16.28 -7.78
N SER A 147 10.66 -17.38 -7.11
CA SER A 147 9.37 -18.06 -7.22
C SER A 147 8.87 -18.48 -5.86
N VAL A 148 7.58 -18.24 -5.63
CA VAL A 148 6.88 -18.67 -4.41
C VAL A 148 5.61 -19.39 -4.80
N THR A 149 5.43 -20.59 -4.28
CA THR A 149 4.19 -21.37 -4.44
C THR A 149 3.30 -21.15 -3.23
N LYS A 150 2.05 -20.74 -3.46
CA LYS A 150 1.02 -20.68 -2.44
C LYS A 150 -0.04 -21.72 -2.73
N THR A 151 -0.36 -22.56 -1.75
CA THR A 151 -1.40 -23.57 -1.84
C THR A 151 -2.52 -23.21 -0.86
N PRO A 152 -3.57 -22.51 -1.31
CA PRO A 152 -4.75 -22.29 -0.48
C PRO A 152 -5.40 -23.64 -0.15
N LYS A 153 -6.00 -23.76 1.04
CA LYS A 153 -6.71 -24.99 1.44
C LYS A 153 -7.82 -25.30 0.44
N GLY A 154 -7.80 -26.51 -0.11
CA GLY A 154 -8.82 -26.99 -1.05
C GLY A 154 -8.76 -26.38 -2.45
N GLN A 155 -7.68 -25.67 -2.81
CA GLN A 155 -7.49 -25.12 -4.15
C GLN A 155 -6.18 -25.59 -4.78
N ASN A 156 -6.15 -25.56 -6.11
CA ASN A 156 -4.94 -25.79 -6.89
C ASN A 156 -3.87 -24.75 -6.50
N PRO A 157 -2.59 -25.16 -6.34
CA PRO A 157 -1.52 -24.25 -6.01
C PRO A 157 -1.33 -23.19 -7.09
N THR A 158 -1.04 -21.98 -6.64
CA THR A 158 -0.68 -20.86 -7.49
C THR A 158 0.80 -20.58 -7.33
N VAL A 159 1.54 -20.63 -8.44
CA VAL A 159 2.95 -20.29 -8.48
C VAL A 159 3.08 -18.85 -8.93
N TYR A 160 3.72 -18.04 -8.08
CA TYR A 160 4.07 -16.66 -8.36
C TYR A 160 5.53 -16.60 -8.73
N MET A 161 5.84 -16.16 -9.95
CA MET A 161 7.20 -15.95 -10.41
C MET A 161 7.44 -14.45 -10.59
N ARG A 162 8.58 -13.99 -10.08
CA ARG A 162 9.07 -12.62 -10.24
C ARG A 162 10.42 -12.68 -10.91
N ALA A 163 10.55 -11.90 -11.96
CA ALA A 163 11.76 -11.74 -12.73
C ALA A 163 12.25 -10.31 -12.58
N VAL A 164 13.57 -10.14 -12.55
CA VAL A 164 14.20 -8.83 -12.52
C VAL A 164 15.20 -8.77 -13.66
N PHE A 165 15.01 -7.79 -14.53
CA PHE A 165 15.81 -7.60 -15.74
C PHE A 165 16.67 -6.33 -15.64
N PRO A 166 17.95 -6.36 -16.02
CA PRO A 166 18.76 -5.16 -16.14
C PRO A 166 18.20 -4.22 -17.20
N LEU A 167 18.13 -2.93 -16.87
CA LEU A 167 17.82 -1.88 -17.84
C LEU A 167 19.12 -1.30 -18.40
N ARG A 168 19.15 -1.09 -19.72
CA ARG A 168 20.25 -0.49 -20.46
C ARG A 168 19.75 0.65 -21.35
N ASP A 169 20.65 1.57 -21.66
CA ASP A 169 20.38 2.71 -22.55
C ASP A 169 20.39 2.33 -24.03
N THR A 170 21.16 1.31 -24.41
CA THR A 170 21.33 0.88 -25.81
C THR A 170 21.48 -0.64 -25.92
N LEU A 171 21.04 -1.20 -27.05
CA LEU A 171 21.41 -2.56 -27.45
C LEU A 171 22.93 -2.64 -27.62
N GLY A 172 23.60 -3.52 -26.88
CA GLY A 172 25.04 -3.75 -27.00
C GLY A 172 25.94 -2.86 -26.13
N SER A 173 25.39 -2.11 -25.16
CA SER A 173 26.21 -1.56 -24.07
C SER A 173 27.04 -2.70 -23.47
N ALA A 174 28.34 -2.49 -23.28
CA ALA A 174 29.25 -3.58 -22.93
C ALA A 174 28.76 -4.33 -21.68
N VAL A 175 28.94 -5.66 -21.66
CA VAL A 175 28.54 -6.53 -20.53
C VAL A 175 29.16 -6.07 -19.21
N TRP A 176 30.29 -5.35 -19.29
CA TRP A 176 31.05 -4.79 -18.16
C TRP A 176 30.44 -3.53 -17.54
N GLU A 177 29.50 -2.85 -18.22
CA GLU A 177 28.78 -1.72 -17.63
C GLU A 177 27.68 -2.26 -16.72
N LEU A 178 27.86 -2.04 -15.41
CA LEU A 178 26.91 -2.46 -14.40
C LEU A 178 25.58 -1.71 -14.56
N PRO A 179 24.43 -2.40 -14.57
CA PRO A 179 23.12 -1.77 -14.70
C PRO A 179 22.82 -0.90 -13.49
N VAL A 180 22.38 0.34 -13.71
CA VAL A 180 21.97 1.27 -12.64
C VAL A 180 20.55 0.98 -12.16
N ALA A 181 19.71 0.45 -13.05
CA ALA A 181 18.33 0.16 -12.77
C ALA A 181 17.92 -1.21 -13.30
N TRP A 182 16.87 -1.77 -12.69
CA TRP A 182 16.31 -3.05 -13.05
C TRP A 182 14.78 -2.96 -13.14
N LEU A 183 14.21 -3.72 -14.07
CA LEU A 183 12.77 -3.86 -14.24
C LEU A 183 12.27 -5.16 -13.59
N GLY A 184 11.37 -5.04 -12.62
CA GLY A 184 10.65 -6.15 -12.02
C GLY A 184 9.39 -6.49 -12.80
N ILE A 185 9.24 -7.74 -13.22
CA ILE A 185 8.04 -8.29 -13.87
C ILE A 185 7.52 -9.45 -13.01
N GLN A 186 6.20 -9.57 -12.87
CA GLN A 186 5.56 -10.67 -12.17
C GLN A 186 4.60 -11.40 -13.10
N SER A 187 4.66 -12.73 -13.05
CA SER A 187 3.63 -13.61 -13.60
C SER A 187 3.15 -14.57 -12.50
N ALA A 188 1.86 -14.89 -12.54
CA ALA A 188 1.27 -15.84 -11.61
C ALA A 188 0.39 -16.80 -12.39
N ARG A 189 0.50 -18.09 -12.07
CA ARG A 189 -0.32 -19.11 -12.72
C ARG A 189 -0.78 -20.13 -11.70
N GLN A 190 -2.09 -20.33 -11.70
CA GLN A 190 -2.70 -21.45 -11.00
C GLN A 190 -2.55 -22.69 -11.88
N MET A 191 -2.06 -23.78 -11.31
CA MET A 191 -1.83 -25.02 -12.05
C MET A 191 -2.46 -26.19 -11.29
N SER A 192 -3.12 -27.07 -12.03
CA SER A 192 -3.65 -28.31 -11.48
C SER A 192 -2.50 -29.23 -11.06
N VAL A 193 -2.59 -29.77 -9.84
CA VAL A 193 -1.70 -30.85 -9.39
C VAL A 193 -2.42 -32.16 -9.61
N ASP A 194 -1.82 -33.05 -10.39
CA ASP A 194 -2.29 -34.43 -10.42
C ASP A 194 -1.72 -35.15 -9.19
N ALA A 195 -2.56 -35.26 -8.15
CA ALA A 195 -2.19 -35.81 -6.84
C ALA A 195 -1.72 -37.27 -6.90
N SER A 196 -1.94 -37.95 -8.02
CA SER A 196 -1.61 -39.35 -8.20
C SER A 196 -0.14 -39.59 -8.60
N HIS A 197 0.52 -38.65 -9.29
CA HIS A 197 1.79 -38.92 -10.00
C HIS A 197 2.89 -37.86 -9.86
N ASP A 198 2.57 -36.59 -9.59
CA ASP A 198 3.60 -35.56 -9.49
C ASP A 198 4.00 -35.32 -8.02
N SER A 199 5.28 -35.53 -7.69
CA SER A 199 5.83 -34.99 -6.45
C SER A 199 5.81 -33.46 -6.50
N LEU A 200 5.65 -32.80 -5.34
CA LEU A 200 5.62 -31.33 -5.24
C LEU A 200 6.84 -30.67 -5.92
N GLU A 201 8.00 -31.32 -5.85
CA GLU A 201 9.22 -30.85 -6.49
C GLU A 201 9.15 -30.90 -8.03
N VAL A 202 8.64 -31.99 -8.61
CA VAL A 202 8.46 -32.12 -10.06
C VAL A 202 7.46 -31.07 -10.57
N PHE A 203 6.36 -30.89 -9.85
CA PHE A 203 5.39 -29.84 -10.12
C PHE A 203 6.04 -28.44 -10.09
N GLN A 204 6.78 -28.11 -9.04
CA GLN A 204 7.45 -26.80 -8.91
C GLN A 204 8.46 -26.56 -10.03
N ARG A 205 9.25 -27.57 -10.41
CA ARG A 205 10.21 -27.46 -11.51
C ARG A 205 9.51 -27.24 -12.86
N ARG A 206 8.41 -27.95 -13.13
CA ARG A 206 7.60 -27.76 -14.35
C ARG A 206 7.00 -26.36 -14.39
N ALA A 207 6.33 -25.96 -13.31
CA ALA A 207 5.73 -24.65 -13.18
C ALA A 207 6.73 -23.51 -13.35
N TYR A 208 7.91 -23.65 -12.74
CA TYR A 208 9.02 -22.71 -12.88
C TYR A 208 9.46 -22.58 -14.33
N ARG A 209 9.66 -23.70 -15.04
CA ARG A 209 10.09 -23.69 -16.44
C ARG A 209 9.06 -22.99 -17.34
N GLU A 210 7.78 -23.32 -17.18
CA GLU A 210 6.71 -22.71 -17.98
C GLU A 210 6.57 -21.21 -17.73
N LEU A 211 6.49 -20.79 -16.47
CA LEU A 211 6.38 -19.37 -16.11
C LEU A 211 7.61 -18.58 -16.55
N ARG A 212 8.80 -19.17 -16.48
CA ARG A 212 10.02 -18.52 -16.95
C ARG A 212 9.96 -18.24 -18.45
N LEU A 213 9.54 -19.22 -19.25
CA LEU A 213 9.39 -19.05 -20.69
C LEU A 213 8.30 -18.03 -21.03
N ASP A 214 7.18 -18.09 -20.30
CA ASP A 214 6.08 -17.14 -20.44
C ASP A 214 6.55 -15.69 -20.20
N ILE A 215 7.24 -15.42 -19.09
CA ILE A 215 7.80 -14.09 -18.81
C ILE A 215 8.79 -13.65 -19.90
N LEU A 216 9.69 -14.54 -20.34
CA LEU A 216 10.69 -14.19 -21.35
C LEU A 216 10.04 -13.83 -22.69
N ASN A 217 8.98 -14.54 -23.09
CA ASN A 217 8.26 -14.30 -24.34
C ASN A 217 7.34 -13.07 -24.24
N SER A 218 6.53 -12.98 -23.18
CA SER A 218 5.55 -11.91 -22.95
C SER A 218 6.19 -10.57 -22.61
N SER A 219 7.43 -10.57 -22.10
CA SER A 219 8.16 -9.32 -21.80
C SER A 219 8.19 -8.38 -23.00
N SER A 220 8.30 -8.89 -24.24
CA SER A 220 8.28 -8.03 -25.44
C SER A 220 6.99 -7.22 -25.61
N GLN A 221 5.83 -7.85 -25.41
CA GLN A 221 4.51 -7.22 -25.53
C GLN A 221 4.19 -6.36 -24.31
N GLN A 222 4.55 -6.80 -23.11
CA GLN A 222 4.34 -6.01 -21.90
C GLN A 222 5.13 -4.69 -21.91
N LEU A 223 6.24 -4.64 -22.66
CA LEU A 223 7.07 -3.44 -22.78
C LEU A 223 6.50 -2.37 -23.72
N SER A 224 5.79 -2.75 -24.78
CA SER A 224 5.14 -1.78 -25.66
C SER A 224 4.00 -1.03 -24.97
N ASP A 225 3.39 -1.67 -23.98
CA ASP A 225 2.20 -1.17 -23.30
C ASP A 225 2.54 -0.38 -22.02
N ILE A 226 3.83 -0.19 -21.72
CA ILE A 226 4.25 0.58 -20.55
C ILE A 226 3.90 2.04 -20.75
N GLN A 227 3.05 2.55 -19.85
CA GLN A 227 2.76 3.97 -19.75
C GLN A 227 3.81 4.65 -18.88
N TYR A 228 4.15 4.09 -17.72
CA TYR A 228 5.15 4.63 -16.81
C TYR A 228 5.80 3.55 -15.94
N LEU A 229 6.88 3.92 -15.26
CA LEU A 229 7.65 3.05 -14.37
C LEU A 229 7.50 3.53 -12.93
N GLU A 230 7.12 2.65 -12.01
CA GLU A 230 7.06 2.94 -10.57
C GLU A 230 8.31 2.40 -9.87
N ARG A 231 8.95 3.22 -9.04
CA ARG A 231 10.09 2.82 -8.24
C ARG A 231 9.66 1.95 -7.07
N ALA A 232 10.36 0.84 -6.87
CA ALA A 232 10.18 0.00 -5.71
C ALA A 232 10.50 0.78 -4.42
N GLY A 233 9.62 0.63 -3.43
CA GLY A 233 9.87 1.12 -2.09
C GLY A 233 10.68 0.11 -1.28
N ALA A 234 10.65 0.27 0.03
CA ALA A 234 11.18 -0.71 0.97
C ALA A 234 10.09 -1.60 1.59
N GLY A 235 8.89 -1.61 0.99
CA GLY A 235 7.77 -2.40 1.47
C GLY A 235 7.97 -3.90 1.33
N GLU A 236 7.23 -4.69 2.09
CA GLU A 236 7.27 -6.16 2.02
C GLU A 236 6.95 -6.71 0.62
N GLN A 237 6.07 -6.02 -0.12
CA GLN A 237 5.73 -6.35 -1.50
C GLN A 237 6.95 -6.32 -2.46
N ASP A 238 7.97 -5.53 -2.13
CA ASP A 238 9.18 -5.35 -2.93
C ASP A 238 10.26 -6.39 -2.60
N GLN A 239 10.18 -7.05 -1.43
CA GLN A 239 11.18 -8.03 -1.00
C GLN A 239 11.40 -9.19 -1.98
N PRO A 240 10.36 -9.81 -2.56
CA PRO A 240 10.56 -10.89 -3.51
C PRO A 240 11.34 -10.46 -4.76
N TYR A 241 11.16 -9.23 -5.23
CA TYR A 241 11.96 -8.69 -6.34
C TYR A 241 13.40 -8.40 -5.92
N ARG A 242 13.62 -7.91 -4.70
CA ARG A 242 14.98 -7.79 -4.15
C ARG A 242 15.66 -9.15 -4.08
N LYS A 243 14.95 -10.21 -3.67
CA LYS A 243 15.46 -11.59 -3.70
C LYS A 243 15.81 -12.06 -5.11
N ALA A 244 14.95 -11.80 -6.09
CA ALA A 244 15.23 -12.08 -7.49
C ALA A 244 16.46 -11.32 -8.00
N LEU A 245 16.60 -10.05 -7.60
CA LEU A 245 17.75 -9.21 -7.92
C LEU A 245 19.05 -9.76 -7.32
N PHE A 246 19.05 -10.19 -6.05
CA PHE A 246 20.21 -10.81 -5.40
C PHE A 246 20.65 -12.12 -6.06
N ARG A 247 19.76 -12.80 -6.80
CA ARG A 247 20.07 -14.00 -7.59
C ARG A 247 20.54 -13.68 -9.00
N ASN A 248 20.59 -12.41 -9.39
CA ASN A 248 21.07 -11.99 -10.70
C ASN A 248 22.61 -12.06 -10.73
N PRO A 249 23.22 -12.71 -11.75
CA PRO A 249 24.68 -12.79 -11.85
C PRO A 249 25.37 -11.42 -11.86
N LEU A 250 24.77 -10.41 -12.49
CA LEU A 250 25.31 -9.04 -12.55
C LEU A 250 25.30 -8.33 -11.20
N TYR A 251 24.41 -8.74 -10.29
CA TYR A 251 24.29 -8.10 -8.99
C TYR A 251 25.51 -8.37 -8.10
N HIS A 252 26.13 -9.55 -8.20
CA HIS A 252 27.31 -9.88 -7.38
C HIS A 252 28.56 -9.06 -7.75
N TYR A 253 28.58 -8.46 -8.94
CA TYR A 253 29.63 -7.53 -9.36
C TYR A 253 29.42 -6.11 -8.84
N PHE A 254 28.23 -5.79 -8.30
CA PHE A 254 28.01 -4.57 -7.52
C PHE A 254 28.74 -4.71 -6.18
N SER A 255 29.93 -4.10 -6.10
CA SER A 255 30.59 -3.84 -4.82
C SER A 255 29.66 -3.00 -3.93
N ALA A 256 29.62 -3.30 -2.63
CA ALA A 256 28.82 -2.58 -1.62
C ALA A 256 29.07 -1.05 -1.54
N ALA A 257 30.05 -0.53 -2.29
CA ALA A 257 30.36 0.90 -2.39
C ALA A 257 29.60 1.63 -3.51
N VAL A 258 28.93 0.93 -4.43
CA VAL A 258 28.21 1.53 -5.56
C VAL A 258 26.72 1.55 -5.21
N GLN A 259 26.10 2.72 -5.37
CA GLN A 259 24.71 3.06 -4.99
C GLN A 259 23.71 1.90 -5.07
N ALA A 260 22.78 1.87 -4.11
CA ALA A 260 21.73 0.85 -4.04
C ALA A 260 20.95 0.76 -5.37
N PRO A 261 20.64 -0.46 -5.82
CA PRO A 261 20.02 -0.70 -7.11
C PRO A 261 18.64 -0.02 -7.25
N VAL A 262 18.37 0.64 -8.38
CA VAL A 262 17.04 1.21 -8.64
C VAL A 262 16.14 0.14 -9.25
N LEU A 263 15.24 -0.43 -8.45
CA LEU A 263 14.24 -1.36 -8.94
C LEU A 263 12.97 -0.60 -9.38
N LEU A 264 12.46 -0.94 -10.56
CA LEU A 264 11.33 -0.29 -11.22
C LEU A 264 10.28 -1.32 -11.64
N TYR A 265 9.01 -0.94 -11.63
CA TYR A 265 7.88 -1.78 -12.03
C TYR A 265 7.15 -1.15 -13.21
N PRO A 266 6.83 -1.93 -14.25
CA PRO A 266 6.03 -1.45 -15.36
C PRO A 266 4.57 -1.25 -14.95
N ARG A 267 4.00 -0.11 -15.32
CA ARG A 267 2.56 0.19 -15.20
C ARG A 267 1.99 0.42 -16.59
N THR A 268 0.96 -0.34 -16.91
CA THR A 268 0.26 -0.30 -18.21
C THR A 268 -1.01 0.56 -18.17
N THR A 269 -1.51 0.87 -16.97
CA THR A 269 -2.63 1.80 -16.79
C THR A 269 -2.16 3.24 -17.01
N SER A 270 -3.07 4.13 -17.39
CA SER A 270 -2.72 5.53 -17.52
C SER A 270 -2.27 6.10 -16.17
N PHE A 271 -1.37 7.08 -16.20
CA PHE A 271 -0.88 7.70 -14.98
C PHE A 271 -2.01 8.35 -14.17
N GLU A 272 -3.02 8.90 -14.84
CA GLU A 272 -4.17 9.57 -14.25
C GLU A 272 -5.12 8.59 -13.53
N ASP A 273 -5.23 7.36 -14.02
CA ASP A 273 -6.14 6.35 -13.46
C ASP A 273 -5.72 5.88 -12.07
N ARG A 274 -4.44 6.07 -11.68
CA ARG A 274 -3.90 5.55 -10.41
C ARG A 274 -4.66 6.01 -9.16
N THR A 275 -5.35 7.16 -9.22
CA THR A 275 -6.06 7.75 -8.06
C THR A 275 -7.57 7.84 -8.24
N LYS A 276 -8.11 7.45 -9.40
CA LYS A 276 -9.53 7.67 -9.72
C LYS A 276 -10.47 7.00 -8.72
N ASP A 277 -10.18 5.76 -8.36
CA ASP A 277 -11.02 4.99 -7.44
C ASP A 277 -10.73 5.33 -5.97
N ALA A 278 -9.49 5.72 -5.66
CA ALA A 278 -9.05 6.02 -4.31
C ALA A 278 -9.79 7.24 -3.73
N GLY A 279 -9.99 8.29 -4.53
CA GLY A 279 -10.71 9.50 -4.11
C GLY A 279 -12.18 9.23 -3.77
N LEU A 280 -12.89 8.51 -4.65
CA LEU A 280 -14.30 8.17 -4.42
C LEU A 280 -14.48 7.30 -3.18
N LEU A 281 -13.61 6.30 -3.00
CA LEU A 281 -13.67 5.42 -1.83
C LEU A 281 -13.38 6.18 -0.53
N LEU A 282 -12.47 7.15 -0.54
CA LEU A 282 -12.20 8.03 0.60
C LEU A 282 -13.45 8.85 0.97
N VAL A 283 -14.13 9.43 -0.03
CA VAL A 283 -15.39 10.15 0.18
C VAL A 283 -16.47 9.21 0.73
N VAL A 284 -16.62 8.01 0.19
CA VAL A 284 -17.60 7.02 0.68
C VAL A 284 -17.31 6.61 2.11
N LEU A 285 -16.05 6.36 2.48
CA LEU A 285 -15.67 6.02 3.86
C LEU A 285 -15.91 7.19 4.82
N TYR A 286 -15.61 8.41 4.39
CA TYR A 286 -15.82 9.61 5.19
C TYR A 286 -17.31 9.86 5.43
N VAL A 287 -18.11 9.90 4.37
CA VAL A 287 -19.57 10.14 4.44
C VAL A 287 -20.27 8.99 5.13
N GLY A 288 -19.92 7.74 4.80
CA GLY A 288 -20.47 6.54 5.42
C GLY A 288 -20.15 6.48 6.92
N GLY A 289 -18.94 6.86 7.31
CA GLY A 289 -18.54 6.97 8.71
C GLY A 289 -19.35 8.02 9.48
N ILE A 290 -19.53 9.21 8.91
CA ILE A 290 -20.39 10.26 9.48
C ILE A 290 -21.83 9.77 9.63
N LEU A 291 -22.40 9.13 8.60
CA LEU A 291 -23.75 8.58 8.64
C LEU A 291 -23.89 7.50 9.71
N ALA A 292 -22.95 6.57 9.81
CA ALA A 292 -22.95 5.54 10.85
C ALA A 292 -22.89 6.15 12.24
N PHE A 293 -22.07 7.20 12.44
CA PHE A 293 -22.00 7.94 13.70
C PHE A 293 -23.33 8.65 14.02
N LEU A 294 -23.95 9.31 13.05
CA LEU A 294 -25.23 10.00 13.24
C LEU A 294 -26.37 9.01 13.55
N ILE A 295 -26.43 7.87 12.85
CA ILE A 295 -27.38 6.80 13.14
C ILE A 295 -27.17 6.29 14.56
N ASN A 296 -25.92 6.01 14.95
CA ASN A 296 -25.61 5.57 16.30
C ASN A 296 -26.09 6.61 17.32
N LEU A 297 -25.75 7.89 17.14
CA LEU A 297 -26.15 9.00 18.02
C LEU A 297 -27.67 9.19 18.15
N VAL A 298 -28.44 8.87 17.09
CA VAL A 298 -29.92 8.89 17.11
C VAL A 298 -30.48 7.65 17.80
N CYS A 299 -29.93 6.47 17.52
CA CYS A 299 -30.40 5.20 18.06
C CYS A 299 -30.01 4.98 19.53
N THR A 300 -28.89 5.55 19.99
CA THR A 300 -28.51 5.52 21.39
C THR A 300 -29.36 6.51 22.18
N ASP A 301 -30.13 5.96 23.11
CA ASP A 301 -31.05 6.70 23.96
C ASP A 301 -30.28 7.43 25.09
N PHE A 302 -29.57 8.49 24.71
CA PHE A 302 -29.09 9.50 25.65
C PHE A 302 -30.30 10.31 26.09
N LYS A 303 -31.01 9.83 27.12
CA LYS A 303 -32.11 10.59 27.73
C LYS A 303 -31.54 11.88 28.34
N LYS A 304 -32.31 12.95 28.16
CA LYS A 304 -32.05 14.27 28.71
C LYS A 304 -32.02 14.22 30.21
#